data_AF-A0A516P2L2-F1
#
_entry.id   AF-A0A516P2L2-F1
#
_cell.length_a   1.000
_cell.length_b   1.000
_cell.length_c   1.000
_cell.angle_alpha   90.00
_cell.angle_beta   90.00
_cell.angle_gamma   90.00
#
_symmetry.space_group_name_H-M   'P 1'
#
loop_
_entity.id
_entity.type
_entity.pdbx_description
1 polymer ?
#
loop_
_entity_poly.entity_id
_entity_poly.type
_entity_poly.pdbx_seq_one_letter_code
_entity_poly.pdbx_strand_id
1 'polypeptide(L)'
;MITHSVYFLNCEMKKIVLIFCLLVFYKVTVAQNITFLYELSQKRDSDDNKYSTTPFYLDVMGKESVFRSEKDRYSDSLVEKTGFGIGSGLTFANQFYVKKNLSKMEIIKSITTPLMNYKYDLKISDTLDWQISPEKQRIGEIECQKAYLKYGGRSWVAWFSESIPLQDGPYIFNGLPGLIVKISDEQSNFVFNLVEVMSSKQKNIYI
;
A
#
# COMPACT_ATOMS: atom_id res chain seq x y z
N MET A 1 -18.56 38.68 -51.31
CA MET A 1 -17.48 37.68 -51.21
C MET A 1 -16.74 37.77 -49.86
N ILE A 2 -17.44 37.97 -48.73
CA ILE A 2 -16.83 38.17 -47.40
C ILE A 2 -17.35 37.14 -46.37
N THR A 3 -18.45 36.45 -46.67
CA THR A 3 -19.09 35.49 -45.75
C THR A 3 -18.36 34.16 -45.63
N HIS A 4 -17.53 33.75 -46.61
CA HIS A 4 -16.79 32.48 -46.54
C HIS A 4 -15.52 32.52 -45.67
N SER A 5 -14.92 33.69 -45.44
CA SER A 5 -13.68 33.83 -44.66
C SER A 5 -13.93 33.68 -43.15
N VAL A 6 -15.09 34.10 -42.66
CA VAL A 6 -15.42 34.09 -41.21
C VAL A 6 -15.67 32.67 -40.69
N TYR A 7 -16.21 31.76 -41.51
CA TYR A 7 -16.43 30.37 -41.09
C TYR A 7 -15.14 29.56 -40.98
N PHE A 8 -14.13 29.87 -41.80
CA PHE A 8 -12.85 29.15 -41.80
C PHE A 8 -12.02 29.45 -40.54
N LEU A 9 -11.98 30.72 -40.10
CA LEU A 9 -11.31 31.14 -38.86
C LEU A 9 -11.94 30.51 -37.60
N ASN A 10 -13.26 30.31 -37.60
CA ASN A 10 -13.99 29.76 -36.46
C ASN A 10 -13.76 28.25 -36.25
N CYS A 11 -13.39 27.52 -37.32
CA CYS A 11 -13.08 26.09 -37.25
C CYS A 11 -11.66 25.84 -36.70
N GLU A 12 -10.68 26.66 -37.11
CA GLU A 12 -9.29 26.58 -36.63
C GLU A 12 -9.18 26.99 -35.15
N MET A 13 -9.92 28.02 -34.72
CA MET A 13 -9.98 28.44 -33.30
C MET A 13 -10.59 27.35 -32.39
N LYS A 14 -11.57 26.58 -32.86
CA LYS A 14 -12.13 25.44 -32.11
C LYS A 14 -11.15 24.28 -31.97
N LYS A 15 -10.32 24.01 -32.99
CA LYS A 15 -9.25 22.99 -32.91
C LYS A 15 -8.13 23.42 -31.95
N ILE A 16 -7.76 24.70 -31.94
CA ILE A 16 -6.75 25.25 -31.03
C ILE A 16 -7.22 25.18 -29.57
N VAL A 17 -8.49 25.50 -29.29
CA VAL A 17 -9.07 25.34 -27.94
C VAL A 17 -9.17 23.87 -27.52
N LEU A 18 -9.47 22.94 -28.44
CA LEU A 18 -9.49 21.51 -28.15
C LEU A 18 -8.09 20.96 -27.81
N ILE A 19 -7.05 21.43 -28.52
CA ILE A 19 -5.64 21.06 -28.26
C ILE A 19 -5.16 21.65 -26.93
N PHE A 20 -5.59 22.87 -26.58
CA PHE A 20 -5.24 23.49 -25.31
C PHE A 20 -5.92 22.79 -24.11
N CYS A 21 -7.16 22.30 -24.26
CA CYS A 21 -7.82 21.46 -23.25
C CYS A 21 -7.17 20.08 -23.07
N LEU A 22 -6.54 19.52 -24.12
CA LEU A 22 -5.81 18.25 -24.04
C LEU A 22 -4.45 18.37 -23.33
N LEU A 23 -3.84 19.56 -23.30
CA LEU A 23 -2.54 19.78 -22.66
C LEU A 23 -2.63 20.06 -21.14
N VAL A 24 -3.79 20.48 -20.62
CA VAL A 24 -3.99 20.73 -19.18
C VAL A 24 -4.20 19.43 -18.39
N PHE A 25 -4.41 18.29 -19.06
CA PHE A 25 -4.36 16.95 -18.46
C PHE A 25 -2.98 16.30 -18.50
N TYR A 26 -1.90 17.06 -18.78
CA TYR A 26 -0.54 16.55 -18.56
C TYR A 26 -0.29 16.45 -17.06
N LYS A 27 -0.74 15.32 -16.51
CA LYS A 27 -0.51 14.79 -15.17
C LYS A 27 0.50 15.59 -14.35
N VAL A 28 -0.03 16.51 -13.55
CA VAL A 28 0.65 16.97 -12.35
C VAL A 28 0.63 15.78 -11.37
N THR A 29 1.49 14.79 -11.60
CA THR A 29 1.79 13.78 -10.58
C THR A 29 2.72 14.45 -9.59
N VAL A 30 2.14 15.21 -8.64
CA VAL A 30 2.80 15.27 -7.34
C VAL A 30 2.63 13.88 -6.77
N ALA A 31 3.68 13.07 -6.81
CA ALA A 31 3.75 11.89 -5.98
C ALA A 31 3.83 12.39 -4.53
N GLN A 32 2.68 12.62 -3.91
CA GLN A 32 2.62 12.88 -2.49
C GLN A 32 2.97 11.57 -1.80
N ASN A 33 4.00 11.61 -0.95
CA ASN A 33 4.29 10.47 -0.10
C ASN A 33 3.11 10.32 0.88
N ILE A 34 2.51 9.14 0.92
CA ILE A 34 1.35 8.84 1.77
C ILE A 34 1.73 7.72 2.72
N THR A 35 1.25 7.78 3.95
CA THR A 35 1.41 6.75 4.96
C THR A 35 0.04 6.19 5.32
N PHE A 36 -0.09 4.88 5.28
CA PHE A 36 -1.26 4.16 5.78
C PHE A 36 -0.87 3.44 7.07
N LEU A 37 -1.51 3.80 8.18
CA LEU A 37 -1.35 3.12 9.46
C LEU A 37 -2.31 1.93 9.51
N TYR A 38 -1.75 0.74 9.69
CA TYR A 38 -2.48 -0.49 9.94
C TYR A 38 -2.30 -0.93 11.38
N GLU A 39 -3.34 -1.55 11.94
CA GLU A 39 -3.23 -2.34 13.15
C GLU A 39 -3.32 -3.82 12.79
N LEU A 40 -2.32 -4.59 13.23
CA LEU A 40 -2.34 -6.05 13.17
C LEU A 40 -2.85 -6.59 14.51
N SER A 41 -4.06 -7.13 14.52
CA SER A 41 -4.60 -7.93 15.63
C SER A 41 -4.26 -9.40 15.43
N GLN A 42 -3.59 -10.00 16.42
CA GLN A 42 -3.20 -11.41 16.43
C GLN A 42 -3.75 -12.13 17.65
N LYS A 43 -4.33 -13.32 17.47
CA LYS A 43 -4.71 -14.17 18.62
C LYS A 43 -3.48 -14.60 19.40
N ARG A 44 -3.55 -14.56 20.73
CA ARG A 44 -2.44 -15.00 21.60
C ARG A 44 -2.35 -16.53 21.71
N ASP A 45 -3.49 -17.20 21.61
CA ASP A 45 -3.63 -18.66 21.65
C ASP A 45 -4.78 -19.07 20.72
N SER A 46 -4.78 -20.30 20.20
CA SER A 46 -5.80 -20.78 19.27
C SER A 46 -7.20 -20.84 19.89
N ASP A 47 -7.28 -21.03 21.22
CA ASP A 47 -8.53 -21.18 21.97
C ASP A 47 -8.93 -19.94 22.78
N ASP A 48 -8.14 -18.85 22.74
CA ASP A 48 -8.43 -17.61 23.46
C ASP A 48 -8.97 -16.52 22.51
N ASN A 49 -10.01 -15.80 22.95
CA ASN A 49 -10.52 -14.63 22.25
C ASN A 49 -9.70 -13.36 22.54
N LYS A 50 -8.52 -13.49 23.18
CA LYS A 50 -7.63 -12.37 23.45
C LYS A 50 -6.70 -12.09 22.26
N TYR A 51 -6.73 -10.84 21.84
CA TYR A 51 -5.88 -10.31 20.78
C TYR A 51 -4.72 -9.49 21.34
N SER A 52 -3.58 -9.59 20.69
CA SER A 52 -2.50 -8.61 20.79
C SER A 52 -2.53 -7.74 19.55
N THR A 53 -2.45 -6.42 19.72
CA THR A 53 -2.41 -5.48 18.62
C THR A 53 -1.01 -4.91 18.44
N THR A 54 -0.61 -4.68 17.19
CA THR A 54 0.66 -4.04 16.87
C THR A 54 0.50 -3.11 15.66
N PRO A 55 0.94 -1.85 15.76
CA PRO A 55 0.88 -0.92 14.63
C PRO A 55 1.93 -1.26 13.57
N PHE A 56 1.54 -1.13 12.31
CA PHE A 56 2.40 -1.20 11.14
C PHE A 56 2.11 -0.03 10.21
N TYR A 57 3.14 0.40 9.50
CA TYR A 57 3.04 1.52 8.57
C TYR A 57 3.34 1.02 7.17
N LEU A 58 2.44 1.34 6.22
CA LEU A 58 2.69 1.24 4.80
C LEU A 58 3.00 2.65 4.28
N ASP A 59 4.27 2.96 4.12
CA ASP A 59 4.73 4.21 3.52
C ASP A 59 4.83 4.02 2.00
N VAL A 60 4.13 4.85 1.23
CA VAL A 60 4.11 4.84 -0.24
C VAL A 60 4.81 6.09 -0.74
N MET A 61 5.87 5.90 -1.53
CA MET A 61 6.68 6.98 -2.09
C MET A 61 6.91 6.74 -3.58
N GLY A 62 6.25 7.55 -4.42
CA GLY A 62 6.29 7.38 -5.87
C GLY A 62 5.76 6.02 -6.32
N LYS A 63 6.66 5.15 -6.79
CA LYS A 63 6.34 3.81 -7.32
C LYS A 63 6.76 2.69 -6.40
N GLU A 64 7.15 3.01 -5.17
CA GLU A 64 7.55 2.04 -4.16
C GLU A 64 6.69 2.17 -2.93
N SER A 65 6.52 1.06 -2.21
CA SER A 65 5.93 1.05 -0.89
C SER A 65 6.72 0.17 0.06
N VAL A 66 6.65 0.52 1.34
CA VAL A 66 7.31 -0.22 2.42
C VAL A 66 6.35 -0.42 3.58
N PHE A 67 6.10 -1.68 3.90
CA PHE A 67 5.34 -2.11 5.05
C PHE A 67 6.28 -2.57 6.16
N ARG A 68 6.26 -1.90 7.32
CA ARG A 68 7.18 -2.17 8.44
C ARG A 68 6.60 -1.77 9.79
N SER A 69 7.24 -2.23 10.86
CA SER A 69 6.88 -1.86 12.23
C SER A 69 7.13 -0.38 12.51
N GLU A 70 6.52 0.12 13.59
CA GLU A 70 6.83 1.45 14.12
C GLU A 70 8.32 1.63 14.46
N LYS A 71 8.93 0.60 15.05
CA LYS A 71 10.33 0.65 15.46
C LYS A 71 11.25 0.79 14.24
N ASP A 72 11.02 -0.01 13.21
CA ASP A 72 11.84 0.04 11.99
C ASP A 72 11.63 1.38 11.27
N ARG A 73 10.39 1.88 11.24
CA ARG A 73 10.09 3.21 10.70
C ARG A 73 10.79 4.33 11.46
N TYR A 74 10.87 4.24 12.79
CA TYR A 74 11.60 5.19 13.63
C TYR A 74 13.12 5.08 13.40
N SER A 75 13.65 3.86 13.29
CA SER A 75 15.04 3.58 12.96
C SER A 75 15.44 4.23 11.61
N ASP A 76 14.61 4.09 10.58
CA ASP A 76 14.82 4.74 9.28
C ASP A 76 14.92 6.26 9.38
N SER A 77 14.06 6.88 10.19
CA SER A 77 14.10 8.33 10.40
C SER A 77 15.37 8.76 11.14
N LEU A 78 15.94 7.91 12.00
CA LEU A 78 17.21 8.18 12.66
C LEU A 78 18.39 8.04 11.70
N VAL A 79 18.39 7.03 10.83
CA VAL A 79 19.42 6.88 9.78
C VAL A 79 19.42 8.11 8.87
N GLU A 80 18.25 8.60 8.46
CA GLU A 80 18.13 9.82 7.64
C GLU A 80 18.82 11.03 8.29
N LYS A 81 18.66 11.19 9.61
CA LYS A 81 19.13 12.37 10.34
C LYS A 81 20.57 12.25 10.84
N THR A 82 21.01 11.04 11.16
CA THR A 82 22.24 10.82 11.94
C THR A 82 23.23 9.87 11.25
N GLY A 83 22.78 9.11 10.24
CA GLY A 83 23.54 8.01 9.65
C GLY A 83 23.53 6.71 10.47
N PHE A 84 22.94 6.70 11.67
CA PHE A 84 22.87 5.54 12.55
C PHE A 84 21.42 5.12 12.82
N GLY A 85 21.17 3.81 12.71
CA GLY A 85 19.87 3.21 13.02
C GLY A 85 19.85 2.52 14.38
N ILE A 86 18.67 2.09 14.79
CA ILE A 86 18.46 1.22 15.95
C ILE A 86 18.50 -0.24 15.48
N GLY A 87 19.17 -1.11 16.23
CA GLY A 87 19.16 -2.54 15.96
C GLY A 87 17.74 -3.14 15.99
N SER A 88 17.56 -4.25 15.28
CA SER A 88 16.27 -4.95 15.19
C SER A 88 15.73 -5.37 16.56
N GLY A 89 14.41 -5.28 16.73
CA GLY A 89 13.75 -5.75 17.94
C GLY A 89 13.64 -7.27 18.00
N LEU A 90 13.54 -7.83 19.20
CA LEU A 90 13.40 -9.29 19.39
C LEU A 90 11.98 -9.80 19.07
N THR A 91 10.99 -8.91 18.97
CA THR A 91 9.59 -9.26 18.70
C THR A 91 9.38 -9.60 17.22
N PHE A 92 8.49 -10.53 16.91
CA PHE A 92 8.12 -10.90 15.53
C PHE A 92 7.87 -9.70 14.61
N ALA A 93 7.17 -8.68 15.10
CA ALA A 93 6.86 -7.49 14.31
C ALA A 93 8.10 -6.70 13.84
N ASN A 94 9.21 -6.79 14.57
CA ASN A 94 10.46 -6.07 14.30
C ASN A 94 11.50 -6.98 13.58
N GLN A 95 11.09 -8.16 13.13
CA GLN A 95 11.94 -9.12 12.44
C GLN A 95 11.73 -9.11 10.93
N PHE A 96 10.82 -8.29 10.40
CA PHE A 96 10.63 -8.18 8.97
C PHE A 96 10.14 -6.80 8.53
N TYR A 97 10.43 -6.49 7.27
CA TYR A 97 9.70 -5.49 6.50
C TYR A 97 9.41 -6.04 5.09
N VAL A 98 8.48 -5.42 4.38
CA VAL A 98 8.17 -5.76 3.00
C VAL A 98 8.32 -4.52 2.14
N LYS A 99 9.17 -4.60 1.11
CA LYS A 99 9.29 -3.57 0.07
C LYS A 99 8.59 -4.05 -1.20
N LYS A 100 7.81 -3.19 -1.83
CA LYS A 100 7.12 -3.48 -3.10
C LYS A 100 7.46 -2.43 -4.13
N ASN A 101 7.70 -2.88 -5.36
CA ASN A 101 7.76 -2.02 -6.54
C ASN A 101 6.42 -2.10 -7.27
N LEU A 102 5.64 -1.02 -7.21
CA LEU A 102 4.28 -0.97 -7.72
C LEU A 102 4.19 -0.92 -9.25
N SER A 103 5.29 -0.59 -9.94
CA SER A 103 5.33 -0.59 -11.41
C SER A 103 5.75 -1.94 -11.99
N LYS A 104 6.66 -2.64 -11.32
CA LYS A 104 7.14 -3.96 -11.73
C LYS A 104 6.40 -5.12 -11.07
N MET A 105 5.53 -4.81 -10.09
CA MET A 105 4.85 -5.81 -9.25
C MET A 105 5.84 -6.74 -8.54
N GLU A 106 7.02 -6.23 -8.17
CA GLU A 106 8.03 -7.00 -7.45
C GLU A 106 7.88 -6.81 -5.94
N ILE A 107 8.01 -7.90 -5.18
CA ILE A 107 7.89 -7.88 -3.73
C ILE A 107 9.15 -8.51 -3.14
N ILE A 108 9.78 -7.80 -2.20
CA ILE A 108 10.91 -8.29 -1.41
C ILE A 108 10.49 -8.26 0.04
N LYS A 109 10.48 -9.41 0.69
CA LYS A 109 10.33 -9.54 2.14
C LYS A 109 11.71 -9.71 2.75
N SER A 110 12.13 -8.75 3.55
CA SER A 110 13.38 -8.83 4.28
C SER A 110 13.13 -9.35 5.68
N ILE A 111 13.94 -10.31 6.12
CA ILE A 111 13.85 -10.93 7.44
C ILE A 111 15.17 -10.74 8.18
N THR A 112 15.10 -10.24 9.42
CA THR A 112 16.26 -10.10 10.29
C THR A 112 16.21 -11.11 11.42
N THR A 113 17.27 -11.89 11.57
CA THR A 113 17.39 -12.87 12.66
C THR A 113 17.59 -12.16 14.00
N PRO A 114 16.82 -12.50 15.05
CA PRO A 114 16.80 -11.74 16.30
C PRO A 114 18.10 -11.82 17.11
N LEU A 115 18.95 -12.85 16.91
CA LEU A 115 20.16 -13.05 17.70
C LEU A 115 21.43 -12.50 17.04
N MET A 116 21.58 -12.69 15.72
CA MET A 116 22.79 -12.35 14.97
C MET A 116 22.61 -11.16 14.03
N ASN A 117 21.40 -10.61 13.92
CA ASN A 117 21.04 -9.53 12.99
C ASN A 117 21.39 -9.82 11.52
N TYR A 118 21.46 -11.09 11.13
CA TYR A 118 21.55 -11.45 9.72
C TYR A 118 20.25 -11.09 9.02
N LYS A 119 20.38 -10.32 7.94
CA LYS A 119 19.29 -9.88 7.06
C LYS A 119 19.26 -10.78 5.83
N TYR A 120 18.08 -11.29 5.51
CA TYR A 120 17.81 -12.11 4.34
C TYR A 120 16.71 -11.47 3.51
N ASP A 121 16.98 -11.23 2.23
CA ASP A 121 15.99 -10.72 1.29
C ASP A 121 15.36 -11.87 0.51
N LEU A 122 14.06 -12.05 0.68
CA LEU A 122 13.26 -13.06 -0.01
C LEU A 122 12.45 -12.37 -1.10
N LYS A 123 12.77 -12.66 -2.37
CA LYS A 123 11.93 -12.27 -3.50
C LYS A 123 10.67 -13.13 -3.50
N ILE A 124 9.51 -12.51 -3.36
CA ILE A 124 8.22 -13.20 -3.48
C ILE A 124 7.84 -13.17 -4.96
N SER A 125 7.94 -14.32 -5.61
CA SER A 125 7.62 -14.50 -7.04
C SER A 125 6.20 -15.04 -7.28
N ASP A 126 5.48 -15.39 -6.22
CA ASP A 126 4.13 -15.95 -6.32
C ASP A 126 3.15 -14.87 -6.78
N THR A 127 2.30 -15.22 -7.75
CA THR A 127 1.16 -14.39 -8.13
C THR A 127 0.05 -14.58 -7.09
N LEU A 128 -0.55 -13.47 -6.64
CA LEU A 128 -1.71 -13.51 -5.74
C LEU A 128 -2.99 -13.58 -6.57
N ASP A 129 -3.52 -14.79 -6.74
CA ASP A 129 -4.73 -15.06 -7.53
C ASP A 129 -6.00 -14.72 -6.76
N TRP A 130 -6.39 -13.44 -6.78
CA TRP A 130 -7.58 -12.93 -6.10
C TRP A 130 -8.88 -13.37 -6.79
N GLN A 131 -9.85 -13.78 -5.97
CA GLN A 131 -11.24 -13.98 -6.39
C GLN A 131 -12.10 -12.83 -5.85
N ILE A 132 -12.43 -11.87 -6.71
CA ILE A 132 -13.24 -10.71 -6.34
C ILE A 132 -14.72 -11.10 -6.27
N SER A 133 -15.36 -10.77 -5.15
CA SER A 133 -16.79 -11.00 -4.90
C SER A 133 -17.60 -9.74 -5.23
N PRO A 134 -18.87 -9.83 -5.67
CA PRO A 134 -19.75 -8.67 -5.83
C PRO A 134 -20.17 -8.04 -4.48
N GLU A 135 -19.89 -8.70 -3.36
CA GLU A 135 -20.23 -8.22 -2.01
C GLU A 135 -19.50 -6.91 -1.70
N LYS A 136 -20.28 -5.90 -1.30
CA LYS A 136 -19.79 -4.57 -0.90
C LYS A 136 -20.19 -4.30 0.54
N GLN A 137 -19.31 -3.64 1.29
CA GLN A 137 -19.63 -3.10 2.60
C GLN A 137 -18.92 -1.78 2.81
N ARG A 138 -19.41 -0.96 3.74
CA ARG A 138 -18.70 0.23 4.20
C ARG A 138 -17.89 -0.11 5.45
N ILE A 139 -16.60 0.21 5.46
CA ILE A 139 -15.72 0.09 6.63
C ILE A 139 -15.32 1.51 7.04
N GLY A 140 -15.82 1.96 8.20
CA GLY A 140 -15.76 3.38 8.56
C GLY A 140 -16.53 4.21 7.53
N GLU A 141 -15.83 5.09 6.82
CA GLU A 141 -16.39 5.91 5.73
C GLU A 141 -16.04 5.39 4.33
N ILE A 142 -15.27 4.29 4.24
CA ILE A 142 -14.72 3.80 2.98
C ILE A 142 -15.60 2.68 2.41
N GLU A 143 -16.07 2.87 1.17
CA GLU A 143 -16.77 1.80 0.44
C GLU A 143 -15.77 0.74 -0.03
N CYS A 144 -16.02 -0.51 0.36
CA CYS A 144 -15.13 -1.62 0.12
C CYS A 144 -15.86 -2.75 -0.62
N GLN A 145 -15.10 -3.48 -1.43
CA GLN A 145 -15.51 -4.72 -2.08
C GLN A 145 -14.71 -5.89 -1.51
N LYS A 146 -15.36 -7.05 -1.41
CA LYS A 146 -14.75 -8.25 -0.84
C LYS A 146 -13.96 -9.02 -1.90
N ALA A 147 -12.85 -9.62 -1.49
CA ALA A 147 -12.08 -10.56 -2.29
C ALA A 147 -11.54 -11.70 -1.43
N TYR A 148 -11.28 -12.84 -2.07
CA TYR A 148 -10.72 -14.02 -1.45
C TYR A 148 -9.37 -14.36 -2.07
N LEU A 149 -8.48 -14.94 -1.27
CA LEU A 149 -7.17 -15.42 -1.72
C LEU A 149 -6.76 -16.66 -0.93
N LYS A 150 -6.18 -17.64 -1.61
CA LYS A 150 -5.48 -18.76 -0.96
C LYS A 150 -3.99 -18.55 -1.11
N TYR A 151 -3.29 -18.35 0.00
CA TYR A 151 -1.85 -18.08 0.00
C TYR A 151 -1.18 -18.55 1.29
N GLY A 152 0.00 -19.15 1.18
CA GLY A 152 0.80 -19.58 2.32
C GLY A 152 0.07 -20.60 3.22
N GLY A 153 -0.75 -21.48 2.63
CA GLY A 153 -1.56 -22.46 3.36
C GLY A 153 -2.77 -21.90 4.10
N ARG A 154 -3.13 -20.63 3.88
CA ARG A 154 -4.29 -19.96 4.50
C ARG A 154 -5.26 -19.45 3.44
N SER A 155 -6.53 -19.44 3.81
CA SER A 155 -7.56 -18.69 3.11
C SER A 155 -7.69 -17.30 3.74
N TRP A 156 -7.65 -16.27 2.90
CA TRP A 156 -7.72 -14.87 3.27
C TRP A 156 -9.01 -14.25 2.73
N VAL A 157 -9.60 -13.38 3.54
CA VAL A 157 -10.72 -12.51 3.16
C VAL A 157 -10.23 -11.08 3.24
N ALA A 158 -10.22 -10.40 2.11
CA ALA A 158 -9.84 -8.99 1.99
C ALA A 158 -11.06 -8.13 1.67
N TRP A 159 -11.04 -6.91 2.17
CA TRP A 159 -11.93 -5.82 1.80
C TRP A 159 -11.07 -4.69 1.25
N PHE A 160 -11.23 -4.38 -0.03
CA PHE A 160 -10.44 -3.37 -0.72
C PHE A 160 -11.33 -2.23 -1.24
N SER A 161 -10.76 -1.05 -1.47
CA SER A 161 -11.51 0.11 -1.98
C SER A 161 -10.89 0.69 -3.24
N GLU A 162 -11.67 0.72 -4.32
CA GLU A 162 -11.30 1.37 -5.58
C GLU A 162 -11.27 2.90 -5.45
N SER A 163 -11.90 3.47 -4.42
CA SER A 163 -11.86 4.91 -4.12
C SER A 163 -10.45 5.41 -3.81
N ILE A 164 -9.57 4.50 -3.37
CA ILE A 164 -8.14 4.72 -3.20
C ILE A 164 -7.44 3.84 -4.26
N PRO A 165 -7.14 4.37 -5.47
CA PRO A 165 -6.67 3.60 -6.62
C PRO A 165 -5.19 3.22 -6.50
N LEU A 166 -4.84 2.52 -5.41
CA LEU A 166 -3.52 2.03 -5.07
C LEU A 166 -3.61 0.50 -4.90
N GLN A 167 -3.04 -0.26 -5.82
CA GLN A 167 -3.10 -1.73 -5.82
C GLN A 167 -2.13 -2.35 -4.79
N ASP A 168 -2.29 -2.00 -3.53
CA ASP A 168 -1.37 -2.35 -2.44
C ASP A 168 -2.13 -2.66 -1.14
N GLY A 169 -1.41 -3.06 -0.10
CA GLY A 169 -1.97 -3.47 1.17
C GLY A 169 -0.92 -3.86 2.20
N PRO A 170 -1.35 -4.30 3.39
CA PRO A 170 -0.45 -4.70 4.46
C PRO A 170 0.32 -5.99 4.10
N TYR A 171 1.47 -6.19 4.74
CA TYR A 171 2.33 -7.36 4.51
C TYR A 171 2.70 -7.50 3.02
N ILE A 172 2.62 -8.70 2.46
CA ILE A 172 2.91 -8.99 1.04
C ILE A 172 1.70 -8.77 0.13
N PHE A 173 0.49 -8.55 0.68
CA PHE A 173 -0.74 -8.51 -0.11
C PHE A 173 -0.80 -7.28 -1.01
N ASN A 174 -1.07 -7.48 -2.30
CA ASN A 174 -1.22 -6.46 -3.33
C ASN A 174 -2.07 -7.00 -4.51
N GLY A 175 -2.29 -6.18 -5.54
CA GLY A 175 -2.86 -6.64 -6.82
C GLY A 175 -4.38 -6.62 -6.94
N LEU A 176 -5.11 -6.21 -5.89
CA LEU A 176 -6.53 -5.86 -6.01
C LEU A 176 -6.66 -4.47 -6.66
N PRO A 177 -7.79 -4.16 -7.35
CA PRO A 177 -7.98 -2.88 -8.04
C PRO A 177 -8.27 -1.70 -7.09
N GLY A 178 -7.55 -1.62 -5.98
CA GLY A 178 -7.69 -0.61 -4.94
C GLY A 178 -6.94 -1.01 -3.66
N LEU A 179 -6.88 -0.11 -2.69
CA LEU A 179 -6.17 -0.35 -1.44
C LEU A 179 -6.90 -1.39 -0.59
N ILE A 180 -6.18 -2.37 -0.05
CA ILE A 180 -6.72 -3.33 0.93
C ILE A 180 -6.95 -2.63 2.27
N VAL A 181 -8.20 -2.27 2.57
CA VAL A 181 -8.59 -1.59 3.82
C VAL A 181 -8.59 -2.54 5.01
N LYS A 182 -8.98 -3.80 4.79
CA LYS A 182 -8.98 -4.84 5.82
C LYS A 182 -8.65 -6.19 5.20
N ILE A 183 -7.87 -7.00 5.89
CA ILE A 183 -7.64 -8.39 5.48
C ILE A 183 -7.44 -9.28 6.70
N SER A 184 -8.05 -10.46 6.68
CA SER A 184 -7.88 -11.48 7.71
C SER A 184 -7.82 -12.87 7.14
N ASP A 185 -7.17 -13.80 7.85
CA ASP A 185 -7.39 -15.21 7.57
C ASP A 185 -8.79 -15.65 8.04
N GLU A 186 -9.31 -16.75 7.50
CA GLU A 186 -10.68 -17.22 7.79
C GLU A 186 -10.94 -17.42 9.30
N GLN A 187 -9.91 -17.81 10.05
CA GLN A 187 -9.99 -18.04 11.50
C GLN A 187 -9.77 -16.77 12.33
N SER A 188 -9.52 -15.62 11.68
CA SER A 188 -9.19 -14.34 12.32
C SER A 188 -8.05 -14.48 13.34
N ASN A 189 -7.05 -15.29 13.02
CA ASN A 189 -5.79 -15.37 13.76
C ASN A 189 -4.92 -14.14 13.48
N PHE A 190 -4.98 -13.62 12.24
CA PHE A 190 -4.30 -12.42 11.81
C PHE A 190 -5.34 -11.51 11.15
N VAL A 191 -5.51 -10.30 11.69
CA VAL A 191 -6.42 -9.30 11.13
C VAL A 191 -5.64 -8.00 10.98
N PHE A 192 -5.44 -7.54 9.74
CA PHE A 192 -4.93 -6.22 9.45
C PHE A 192 -6.11 -5.29 9.17
N ASN A 193 -6.19 -4.18 9.90
CA ASN A 193 -7.18 -3.13 9.68
C ASN A 193 -6.47 -1.81 9.40
N LEU A 194 -6.86 -1.10 8.35
CA LEU A 194 -6.47 0.27 8.12
C LEU A 194 -7.10 1.15 9.22
N VAL A 195 -6.27 1.93 9.91
CA VAL A 195 -6.68 2.82 10.99
C VAL A 195 -6.68 4.27 10.51
N GLU A 196 -5.62 4.68 9.79
CA GLU A 196 -5.44 6.08 9.43
C GLU A 196 -4.70 6.23 8.09
N VAL A 197 -5.05 7.28 7.35
CA VAL A 197 -4.34 7.73 6.15
C VAL A 197 -3.75 9.10 6.42
N MET A 198 -2.44 9.24 6.26
CA MET A 198 -1.70 10.46 6.59
C MET A 198 -0.79 10.88 5.44
N SER A 199 -0.54 12.18 5.30
CA SER A 199 0.60 12.63 4.51
C SER A 199 1.90 12.17 5.16
N SER A 200 2.81 11.59 4.37
CA SER A 200 4.07 11.11 4.91
C SER A 200 4.99 12.28 5.26
N LYS A 201 5.61 12.18 6.44
CA LYS A 201 6.65 13.12 6.89
C LYS A 201 8.06 12.71 6.45
N GLN A 202 8.22 11.48 5.94
CA GLN A 202 9.50 10.97 5.48
C GLN A 202 9.75 11.38 4.02
N LYS A 203 10.98 11.80 3.73
CA LYS A 203 11.41 12.16 2.37
C LYS A 203 11.99 10.97 1.62
N ASN A 204 12.70 10.09 2.35
CA ASN A 204 13.37 8.90 1.82
C ASN A 204 13.10 7.68 2.71
N ILE A 205 13.41 6.49 2.18
CA ILE A 205 13.34 5.21 2.89
C ILE A 205 14.73 4.57 2.89
N TYR A 206 15.23 4.14 4.06
CA TYR A 206 16.62 3.74 4.27
C TYR A 206 16.84 2.27 4.68
N ILE A 207 15.80 1.57 5.18
CA ILE A 207 15.82 0.16 5.63
C ILE A 207 16.72 -0.81 4.84
#